data_AF-A0A2U2N3Z6-F1
#
_entry.id   AF-A0A2U2N3Z6-F1
#
_cell.length_a   1.000
_cell.length_b   1.000
_cell.length_c   1.000
_cell.angle_alpha   90.00
_cell.angle_beta   90.00
_cell.angle_gamma   90.00
#
_symmetry.space_group_name_H-M   'P 1'
#
loop_
_entity.id
_entity.type
_entity.pdbx_description
1 polymer ?
#
loop_
_entity_poly.entity_id
_entity_poly.type
_entity_poly.pdbx_seq_one_letter_code
_entity_poly.pdbx_strand_id
1 'polypeptide(L)'
;MRFCTNCGAKLGENDRFCVQCGQERDDWPVQGTAQPDTTPSDSVQSAPAQSGPSADLASQPTMIDPSMQQPASMQAPQPVQSAVPAPSVPLPYATQPATGAATVPVPGTPAESRPQSQPKPKQNKGLIAAIIVAAVVAVALVGALLWVLVIHPRVSGTSQNRAASSQSAGTSGKSGSGKSGDTKAKACTDAPDFNIDSHDMHGKDLVVRLKVTASCGSGSTLNLDDSAVRITLKDGSDTLADAVYDFSDDPLTAKAGEDAETSVAFAQSQYWFVPGEADWDNLEVTGELGADAQGDKAKLDNSKDFAGADALDKDGREKVAKAAIDRQISHDKSAVSGLTGDYTTQLSSKQLNMQADGKTWTYQDIWQQYVDLKNDWPNTVLLWSGDWPKYQRSGTTEYYVMLSGETFGSIDAGWDWCSSNGFGQNDCMPISFE
;
A
#
# COMPACT_ATOMS: atom_id res chain seq x y z
N MET A 1 34.41 -27.16 10.92
CA MET A 1 33.29 -26.49 10.22
C MET A 1 32.31 -26.01 11.27
N ARG A 2 31.94 -24.72 11.24
CA ARG A 2 31.05 -24.10 12.25
C ARG A 2 29.71 -23.77 11.59
N PHE A 3 28.64 -23.75 12.39
CA PHE A 3 27.28 -23.46 11.94
C PHE A 3 26.67 -22.37 12.82
N CYS A 4 25.82 -21.53 12.23
CA CYS A 4 25.10 -20.49 12.94
C CYS A 4 24.11 -21.13 13.94
N THR A 5 24.15 -20.68 15.19
CA THR A 5 23.27 -21.16 16.26
C THR A 5 21.82 -20.71 16.10
N ASN A 6 21.58 -19.63 15.34
CA ASN A 6 20.24 -19.12 15.06
C ASN A 6 19.59 -19.80 13.84
N CYS A 7 20.30 -19.90 12.71
CA CYS A 7 19.70 -20.38 11.44
C CYS A 7 20.32 -21.67 10.87
N GLY A 8 21.33 -22.25 11.52
CA GLY A 8 21.97 -23.50 11.08
C GLY A 8 22.88 -23.38 9.84
N ALA A 9 23.03 -22.20 9.25
CA ALA A 9 23.88 -21.98 8.08
C ALA A 9 25.37 -22.21 8.37
N LYS A 10 26.13 -22.69 7.37
CA LYS A 10 27.59 -22.85 7.49
C LYS A 10 28.28 -21.49 7.59
N LEU A 11 29.17 -21.34 8.56
CA LEU A 11 29.97 -20.13 8.78
C LEU A 11 31.36 -20.28 8.15
N GLY A 12 31.88 -19.20 7.56
CA GLY A 12 33.29 -19.10 7.16
C GLY A 12 34.21 -19.05 8.39
N GLU A 13 35.49 -19.42 8.19
CA GLU A 13 36.44 -19.55 9.31
C GLU A 13 36.69 -18.23 10.05
N ASN A 14 36.57 -17.10 9.34
CA ASN A 14 36.83 -15.74 9.87
C ASN A 14 35.59 -14.84 9.91
N ASP A 15 34.40 -15.36 9.61
CA ASP A 15 33.18 -14.54 9.61
C ASP A 15 32.79 -14.25 11.06
N ARG A 16 32.60 -12.97 11.41
CA ARG A 16 32.11 -12.55 12.74
C ARG A 16 30.61 -12.71 12.89
N PHE A 17 29.89 -12.46 11.80
CA PHE A 17 28.44 -12.52 11.71
C PHE A 17 28.03 -13.56 10.67
N CYS A 18 26.87 -14.19 10.87
CA CYS A 18 26.32 -15.12 9.91
C CYS A 18 25.89 -14.41 8.63
N VAL A 19 26.54 -14.72 7.51
CA VAL A 19 26.20 -14.15 6.18
C VAL A 19 24.81 -14.54 5.66
N GLN A 20 24.07 -15.40 6.38
CA GLN A 20 22.71 -15.80 6.01
C GLN A 20 21.62 -15.18 6.90
N CYS A 21 21.93 -14.79 8.14
CA CYS A 21 20.92 -14.27 9.07
C CYS A 21 21.41 -13.10 9.95
N GLY A 22 22.62 -12.60 9.76
CA GLY A 22 23.19 -11.47 10.50
C GLY A 22 23.59 -11.75 11.95
N GLN A 23 23.26 -12.92 12.51
CA GLN A 23 23.56 -13.26 13.90
C GLN A 23 25.07 -13.21 14.19
N GLU A 24 25.46 -12.46 15.23
CA GLU A 24 26.84 -12.48 15.74
C GLU A 24 27.16 -13.85 16.32
N ARG A 25 28.38 -14.32 16.08
CA ARG A 25 28.82 -15.60 16.62
C ARG A 25 29.04 -15.53 18.12
N ASP A 26 28.47 -16.50 18.81
CA ASP A 26 28.61 -16.66 20.27
C ASP A 26 30.07 -16.87 20.73
N ASP A 27 30.96 -17.29 19.82
CA ASP A 27 32.37 -17.61 20.08
C ASP A 27 33.37 -16.58 19.51
N TRP A 28 32.90 -15.42 19.07
CA TRP A 28 33.80 -14.37 18.57
C TRP A 28 34.60 -13.73 19.71
N PRO A 29 35.94 -13.65 19.61
CA PRO A 29 36.75 -13.05 20.66
C PRO A 29 36.41 -11.57 20.79
N VAL A 30 35.78 -11.19 21.91
CA VAL A 30 35.56 -9.80 22.29
C VAL A 30 36.93 -9.18 22.59
N GLN A 31 37.48 -8.38 21.68
CA GLN A 31 38.63 -7.54 21.99
C GLN A 31 38.17 -6.40 22.91
N GLY A 32 38.41 -6.55 24.20
CA GLY A 32 38.31 -5.45 25.14
C GLY A 32 37.60 -5.73 26.46
N THR A 33 37.96 -6.79 27.18
CA THR A 33 38.00 -6.76 28.66
C THR A 33 39.03 -7.78 29.13
N ALA A 34 40.12 -7.30 29.73
CA ALA A 34 40.89 -8.13 30.64
C ALA A 34 39.95 -8.47 31.81
N GLN A 35 39.43 -9.70 31.84
CA GLN A 35 38.85 -10.25 33.06
C GLN A 35 39.94 -11.01 33.82
N PRO A 36 40.06 -10.80 35.14
CA PRO A 36 41.02 -11.50 35.96
C PRO A 36 40.59 -12.96 36.14
N ASP A 37 41.57 -13.86 36.02
CA ASP A 37 41.45 -15.25 36.40
C ASP A 37 41.01 -15.37 37.87
N THR A 38 39.96 -16.15 38.12
CA THR A 38 39.68 -16.71 39.44
C THR A 38 39.40 -18.20 39.31
N THR A 39 40.43 -19.01 39.56
CA THR A 39 40.30 -20.34 40.16
C THR A 39 40.49 -20.22 41.68
N PRO A 40 39.83 -21.08 42.48
CA PRO A 40 39.78 -20.90 43.93
C PRO A 40 40.99 -21.49 44.66
N SER A 41 41.40 -20.75 45.71
CA SER A 41 42.14 -21.12 46.93
C SER A 41 43.12 -22.29 46.89
N ASP A 42 44.39 -22.00 47.19
CA ASP A 42 44.94 -22.42 48.48
C ASP A 42 46.18 -21.61 48.92
N SER A 43 46.18 -21.25 50.21
CA SER A 43 47.35 -21.19 51.10
C SER A 43 48.40 -20.06 51.04
N VAL A 44 48.42 -19.29 52.15
CA VAL A 44 49.60 -18.95 53.00
C VAL A 44 50.37 -17.62 52.74
N GLN A 45 49.99 -16.61 53.54
CA GLN A 45 50.81 -15.96 54.59
C GLN A 45 51.75 -14.77 54.27
N SER A 46 51.55 -13.72 55.08
CA SER A 46 52.46 -12.64 55.53
C SER A 46 52.62 -11.35 54.71
N ALA A 47 52.21 -10.25 55.36
CA ALA A 47 52.56 -8.85 55.10
C ALA A 47 54.01 -8.53 55.60
N PRO A 48 54.53 -7.27 55.59
CA PRO A 48 53.99 -5.99 55.08
C PRO A 48 55.01 -5.08 54.34
N ALA A 49 54.53 -3.87 53.97
CA ALA A 49 55.22 -2.56 54.08
C ALA A 49 55.99 -1.93 52.89
N GLN A 50 55.45 -0.76 52.49
CA GLN A 50 56.08 0.58 52.41
C GLN A 50 56.62 1.19 51.09
N SER A 51 56.28 2.49 50.96
CA SER A 51 56.91 3.61 50.22
C SER A 51 56.88 3.55 48.68
N GLY A 52 56.60 4.60 47.90
CA GLY A 52 56.40 6.04 48.06
C GLY A 52 56.12 6.60 46.63
N PRO A 53 55.81 7.90 46.45
CA PRO A 53 55.19 8.41 45.23
C PRO A 53 56.21 8.88 44.18
N SER A 54 55.91 8.67 42.90
CA SER A 54 56.47 9.47 41.81
C SER A 54 55.34 9.84 40.85
N ALA A 55 55.08 11.14 40.80
CA ALA A 55 54.30 11.78 39.77
C ALA A 55 55.03 11.65 38.44
N ASP A 56 54.31 11.36 37.36
CA ASP A 56 54.65 11.92 36.08
C ASP A 56 53.41 12.23 35.25
N LEU A 57 53.57 13.31 34.52
CA LEU A 57 52.58 14.20 33.96
C LEU A 57 52.10 13.73 32.58
N ALA A 58 50.90 14.17 32.23
CA ALA A 58 50.41 14.39 30.86
C ALA A 58 49.95 13.16 30.04
N SER A 59 48.63 12.97 29.99
CA SER A 59 47.80 13.29 28.81
C SER A 59 46.37 12.78 29.02
N GLN A 60 45.47 13.67 29.45
CA GLN A 60 44.03 13.43 29.39
C GLN A 60 43.47 14.17 28.18
N PRO A 61 42.68 13.50 27.31
CA PRO A 61 41.54 14.14 26.69
C PRO A 61 40.30 13.93 27.57
N THR A 62 39.68 15.05 27.88
CA THR A 62 38.45 15.23 28.65
C THR A 62 37.30 14.35 28.13
N MET A 63 36.64 13.62 29.03
CA MET A 63 35.35 12.99 28.78
C MET A 63 34.32 14.10 28.54
N ILE A 64 33.74 14.15 27.33
CA ILE A 64 32.50 14.88 27.08
C ILE A 64 31.35 13.92 27.39
N ASP A 65 30.51 14.38 28.31
CA ASP A 65 29.25 13.80 28.77
C ASP A 65 28.28 13.49 27.59
N PRO A 66 27.83 12.24 27.38
CA PRO A 66 26.79 11.92 26.41
C PRO A 66 25.42 12.02 27.09
N SER A 67 25.05 13.24 27.47
CA SER A 67 23.66 13.59 27.77
C SER A 67 23.34 14.95 27.19
N MET A 68 23.48 15.06 25.85
CA MET A 68 22.66 15.90 24.96
C MET A 68 22.96 15.50 23.50
N GLN A 69 22.26 14.50 22.98
CA GLN A 69 21.99 14.41 21.54
C GLN A 69 20.50 14.24 21.33
N GLN A 70 19.90 15.36 20.96
CA GLN A 70 18.58 15.52 20.38
C GLN A 70 18.46 14.65 19.12
N PRO A 71 17.29 14.03 18.82
CA PRO A 71 17.13 13.23 17.62
C PRO A 71 17.32 14.12 16.38
N ALA A 72 18.26 13.72 15.52
CA ALA A 72 18.41 14.32 14.21
C ALA A 72 17.15 13.99 13.39
N SER A 73 16.38 15.04 13.11
CA SER A 73 15.30 15.06 12.14
C SER A 73 15.77 14.49 10.79
N MET A 74 15.01 13.55 10.24
CA MET A 74 15.16 13.13 8.84
C MET A 74 15.02 14.36 7.94
N GLN A 75 16.11 14.76 7.31
CA GLN A 75 16.09 15.73 6.22
C GLN A 75 16.13 14.95 4.90
N ALA A 76 15.08 15.15 4.10
CA ALA A 76 14.97 14.63 2.75
C ALA A 76 16.17 15.11 1.89
N PRO A 77 16.74 14.25 1.01
CA PRO A 77 17.84 14.64 0.15
C PRO A 77 17.39 15.70 -0.87
N GLN A 78 18.15 16.79 -0.95
CA GLN A 78 18.00 17.83 -1.98
C GLN A 78 18.46 17.29 -3.35
N PRO A 79 17.85 17.70 -4.47
CA PRO A 79 18.26 17.24 -5.80
C PRO A 79 19.57 17.90 -6.23
N VAL A 80 20.58 17.08 -6.52
CA VAL A 80 21.82 17.50 -7.20
C VAL A 80 21.53 17.70 -8.69
N GLN A 81 21.54 18.96 -9.14
CA GLN A 81 21.50 19.31 -10.55
C GLN A 81 22.80 18.86 -11.25
N SER A 82 22.71 17.83 -12.08
CA SER A 82 23.78 17.47 -13.01
C SER A 82 23.58 18.21 -14.33
N ALA A 83 24.43 19.21 -14.59
CA ALA A 83 24.54 19.86 -15.88
C ALA A 83 25.25 18.93 -16.88
N VAL A 84 24.53 18.49 -17.92
CA VAL A 84 25.11 17.75 -19.05
C VAL A 84 25.29 18.73 -20.23
N PRO A 85 26.48 18.91 -20.80
CA PRO A 85 26.64 19.69 -22.02
C PRO A 85 26.23 18.86 -23.25
N ALA A 86 25.34 19.41 -24.06
CA ALA A 86 24.88 18.82 -25.32
C ALA A 86 25.97 18.87 -26.42
N PRO A 87 26.19 17.81 -27.20
CA PRO A 87 26.93 17.92 -28.46
C PRO A 87 26.01 18.43 -29.57
N SER A 88 26.45 19.46 -30.28
CA SER A 88 25.76 20.10 -31.41
C SER A 88 26.51 19.81 -32.71
N VAL A 89 25.91 19.14 -33.71
CA VAL A 89 26.10 19.41 -35.17
C VAL A 89 25.13 18.56 -36.04
N PRO A 90 24.86 18.91 -37.33
CA PRO A 90 23.50 19.04 -37.86
C PRO A 90 23.17 18.07 -39.02
N LEU A 91 21.90 18.00 -39.39
CA LEU A 91 21.39 17.57 -40.71
C LEU A 91 20.85 18.83 -41.44
N PRO A 92 20.56 18.84 -42.77
CA PRO A 92 20.42 17.72 -43.73
C PRO A 92 21.05 17.97 -45.12
N TYR A 93 21.14 16.95 -45.99
CA TYR A 93 20.98 17.13 -47.46
C TYR A 93 20.50 15.83 -48.11
N ALA A 94 19.67 15.98 -49.14
CA ALA A 94 18.89 14.96 -49.82
C ALA A 94 19.46 14.53 -51.19
N THR A 95 18.82 13.49 -51.76
CA THR A 95 18.70 13.05 -53.18
C THR A 95 19.64 11.97 -53.76
N GLN A 96 18.99 11.00 -54.43
CA GLN A 96 19.47 9.76 -55.13
C GLN A 96 19.96 10.05 -56.59
N PRO A 97 20.19 9.10 -57.56
CA PRO A 97 20.14 7.61 -57.57
C PRO A 97 21.20 6.83 -58.43
N ALA A 98 21.12 5.49 -58.32
CA ALA A 98 21.20 4.43 -59.36
C ALA A 98 22.52 3.72 -59.80
N THR A 99 22.35 2.40 -59.96
CA THR A 99 22.99 1.40 -60.87
C THR A 99 24.27 0.67 -60.45
N GLY A 100 24.27 -0.66 -60.65
CA GLY A 100 25.48 -1.49 -60.76
C GLY A 100 25.36 -2.90 -60.17
N ALA A 101 24.94 -3.87 -60.97
CA ALA A 101 24.82 -5.28 -60.64
C ALA A 101 26.17 -6.01 -60.51
N ALA A 102 26.24 -7.07 -59.68
CA ALA A 102 27.02 -8.28 -59.97
C ALA A 102 26.56 -9.47 -59.10
N THR A 103 26.25 -10.57 -59.77
CA THR A 103 25.73 -11.86 -59.29
C THR A 103 26.81 -12.94 -59.32
N VAL A 104 26.96 -13.79 -58.28
CA VAL A 104 27.34 -15.23 -58.39
C VAL A 104 27.17 -15.97 -57.02
N PRO A 105 27.11 -17.32 -56.94
CA PRO A 105 25.95 -18.03 -56.38
C PRO A 105 26.24 -18.96 -55.17
N VAL A 106 25.15 -19.42 -54.55
CA VAL A 106 25.06 -20.44 -53.47
C VAL A 106 25.07 -21.86 -54.05
N PRO A 107 25.56 -22.87 -53.29
CA PRO A 107 25.00 -24.22 -53.40
C PRO A 107 24.57 -24.83 -52.05
N GLY A 108 23.32 -25.33 -52.02
CA GLY A 108 22.99 -26.66 -51.47
C GLY A 108 22.44 -26.77 -50.04
N THR A 109 21.12 -26.78 -49.88
CA THR A 109 20.36 -27.39 -48.77
C THR A 109 20.04 -28.86 -49.05
N PRO A 110 19.96 -29.70 -47.99
CA PRO A 110 18.96 -30.77 -47.90
C PRO A 110 17.87 -30.47 -46.87
N ALA A 111 16.68 -31.04 -47.08
CA ALA A 111 15.40 -30.76 -46.41
C ALA A 111 15.06 -31.73 -45.24
N GLU A 112 13.91 -31.45 -44.61
CA GLU A 112 13.08 -32.28 -43.68
C GLU A 112 13.54 -32.29 -42.20
N SER A 113 12.72 -32.07 -41.15
CA SER A 113 11.32 -32.44 -40.92
C SER A 113 10.68 -31.61 -39.78
N ARG A 114 9.37 -31.34 -39.85
CA ARG A 114 8.53 -30.66 -38.84
C ARG A 114 7.64 -31.67 -38.10
N PRO A 115 7.48 -31.63 -36.76
CA PRO A 115 6.42 -32.36 -36.07
C PRO A 115 5.12 -31.56 -35.88
N GLN A 116 4.03 -32.31 -35.87
CA GLN A 116 2.63 -31.92 -36.00
C GLN A 116 1.97 -31.42 -34.70
N SER A 117 0.95 -30.59 -34.88
CA SER A 117 -0.02 -30.15 -33.88
C SER A 117 -0.95 -31.29 -33.42
N GLN A 118 -1.16 -31.44 -32.11
CA GLN A 118 -2.17 -32.34 -31.53
C GLN A 118 -3.53 -31.63 -31.29
N PRO A 119 -4.66 -32.38 -31.31
CA PRO A 119 -6.01 -31.82 -31.24
C PRO A 119 -6.49 -31.58 -29.81
N LYS A 120 -7.21 -30.46 -29.59
CA LYS A 120 -7.87 -30.13 -28.32
C LYS A 120 -9.17 -30.93 -28.13
N PRO A 121 -9.45 -31.50 -26.93
CA PRO A 121 -10.73 -32.14 -26.65
C PRO A 121 -11.84 -31.12 -26.38
N LYS A 122 -13.06 -31.47 -26.82
CA LYS A 122 -14.28 -30.66 -26.83
C LYS A 122 -15.09 -30.93 -25.55
N GLN A 123 -15.29 -29.93 -24.68
CA GLN A 123 -16.14 -30.02 -23.49
C GLN A 123 -17.51 -29.34 -23.71
N ASN A 124 -18.58 -30.06 -23.39
CA ASN A 124 -19.97 -29.72 -23.67
C ASN A 124 -20.56 -28.74 -22.65
N LYS A 125 -20.94 -27.54 -23.12
CA LYS A 125 -21.52 -26.41 -22.35
C LYS A 125 -23.02 -26.55 -22.01
N GLY A 126 -23.57 -27.77 -21.94
CA GLY A 126 -25.03 -27.96 -21.91
C GLY A 126 -25.68 -28.12 -20.53
N LEU A 127 -24.94 -28.49 -19.48
CA LEU A 127 -25.54 -28.91 -18.19
C LEU A 127 -25.33 -27.91 -17.04
N ILE A 128 -24.32 -27.05 -17.11
CA ILE A 128 -23.96 -26.10 -16.04
C ILE A 128 -24.88 -24.87 -16.04
N ALA A 129 -25.40 -24.47 -17.21
CA ALA A 129 -26.29 -23.31 -17.33
C ALA A 129 -27.66 -23.51 -16.65
N ALA A 130 -28.16 -24.75 -16.55
CA ALA A 130 -29.46 -25.02 -15.93
C ALA A 130 -29.42 -24.98 -14.39
N ILE A 131 -28.28 -25.29 -13.78
CA ILE A 131 -28.11 -25.30 -12.31
C ILE A 131 -27.97 -23.86 -11.77
N ILE A 132 -27.29 -22.98 -12.51
CA ILE A 132 -27.11 -21.58 -12.11
C ILE A 132 -28.45 -20.82 -12.12
N VAL A 133 -29.30 -21.05 -13.12
CA VAL A 133 -30.62 -20.38 -13.22
C VAL A 133 -31.55 -20.81 -12.08
N ALA A 134 -31.53 -22.09 -11.69
CA ALA A 134 -32.34 -22.58 -10.57
C ALA A 134 -31.85 -22.04 -9.20
N ALA A 135 -30.54 -21.90 -9.02
CA ALA A 135 -29.94 -21.34 -7.80
C ALA A 135 -30.23 -19.83 -7.67
N VAL A 136 -30.18 -19.07 -8.77
CA VAL A 136 -30.48 -17.62 -8.77
C VAL A 136 -31.96 -17.36 -8.44
N VAL A 137 -32.88 -18.19 -8.94
CA VAL A 137 -34.31 -18.06 -8.60
C VAL A 137 -34.58 -18.39 -7.13
N ALA A 138 -33.88 -19.37 -6.55
CA ALA A 138 -34.03 -19.69 -5.13
C ALA A 138 -33.49 -18.59 -4.21
N VAL A 139 -32.35 -17.97 -4.56
CA VAL A 139 -31.76 -16.86 -3.79
C VAL A 139 -32.61 -15.59 -3.90
N ALA A 140 -33.21 -15.31 -5.07
CA ALA A 140 -34.12 -14.18 -5.24
C ALA A 140 -35.39 -14.28 -4.38
N LEU A 141 -35.93 -15.49 -4.20
CA LEU A 141 -37.12 -15.72 -3.36
C LEU A 141 -36.82 -15.62 -1.85
N VAL A 142 -35.62 -16.02 -1.42
CA VAL A 142 -35.18 -15.89 -0.02
C VAL A 142 -34.83 -14.43 0.31
N GLY A 143 -34.22 -13.69 -0.62
CA GLY A 143 -33.95 -12.25 -0.46
C GLY A 143 -35.22 -11.40 -0.36
N ALA A 144 -36.24 -11.68 -1.17
CA ALA A 144 -37.51 -10.96 -1.12
C ALA A 144 -38.30 -11.19 0.19
N LEU A 145 -38.22 -12.40 0.76
CA LEU A 145 -38.87 -12.72 2.04
C LEU A 145 -38.18 -12.06 3.25
N LEU A 146 -36.86 -11.90 3.22
CA LEU A 146 -36.11 -11.18 4.25
C LEU A 146 -36.32 -9.65 4.16
N TRP A 147 -36.50 -9.10 2.96
CA TRP A 147 -36.74 -7.68 2.76
C TRP A 147 -38.13 -7.22 3.29
N VAL A 148 -39.16 -8.07 3.18
CA VAL A 148 -40.51 -7.75 3.67
C VAL A 148 -40.64 -7.88 5.20
N LEU A 149 -39.81 -8.69 5.86
CA LEU A 149 -39.93 -8.94 7.31
C LEU A 149 -39.09 -8.02 8.20
N VAL A 150 -38.05 -7.37 7.67
CA VAL A 150 -37.11 -6.55 8.49
C VAL A 150 -37.39 -5.03 8.40
N ILE A 151 -38.05 -4.54 7.35
CA ILE A 151 -38.18 -3.09 7.07
C ILE A 151 -39.61 -2.53 7.33
N HIS A 152 -40.55 -3.33 7.85
CA HIS A 152 -41.85 -2.78 8.29
C HIS A 152 -41.91 -2.67 9.82
N PRO A 153 -41.86 -1.45 10.42
CA PRO A 153 -42.25 -1.27 11.80
C PRO A 153 -43.74 -1.58 11.96
N ARG A 154 -44.05 -2.44 12.92
CA ARG A 154 -45.42 -2.68 13.41
C ARG A 154 -45.96 -1.38 13.99
N VAL A 155 -47.00 -0.81 13.37
CA VAL A 155 -47.77 0.30 13.95
C VAL A 155 -48.58 -0.23 15.14
N SER A 156 -48.17 0.14 16.34
CA SER A 156 -48.99 0.07 17.56
C SER A 156 -48.40 1.07 18.57
N GLY A 157 -49.17 2.11 18.91
CA GLY A 157 -48.75 3.07 19.93
C GLY A 157 -49.48 4.39 19.85
N THR A 158 -50.66 4.45 20.46
CA THR A 158 -51.41 5.64 20.83
C THR A 158 -50.52 6.67 21.54
N SER A 159 -50.57 7.95 21.13
CA SER A 159 -50.40 9.09 22.03
C SER A 159 -51.04 10.36 21.47
N GLN A 160 -51.82 10.99 22.33
CA GLN A 160 -52.66 12.15 22.09
C GLN A 160 -51.87 13.47 22.20
N ASN A 161 -52.41 14.50 21.53
CA ASN A 161 -52.40 15.92 21.89
C ASN A 161 -51.06 16.69 21.93
N ARG A 162 -50.90 17.66 21.03
CA ARG A 162 -51.41 19.03 21.26
C ARG A 162 -51.37 19.86 19.97
N ALA A 163 -52.55 20.29 19.55
CA ALA A 163 -52.71 21.41 18.64
C ALA A 163 -52.32 22.71 19.37
N ALA A 164 -51.44 23.50 18.76
CA ALA A 164 -51.32 24.92 19.03
C ALA A 164 -51.85 25.66 17.81
N SER A 165 -53.02 26.26 18.00
CA SER A 165 -53.69 27.17 17.09
C SER A 165 -52.91 28.47 16.90
N SER A 166 -52.80 28.95 15.67
CA SER A 166 -52.96 30.38 15.41
C SER A 166 -53.75 30.57 14.12
N GLN A 167 -54.96 31.08 14.29
CA GLN A 167 -55.82 31.59 13.24
C GLN A 167 -55.26 32.93 12.76
N SER A 168 -55.28 33.14 11.44
CA SER A 168 -55.44 34.47 10.86
C SER A 168 -56.29 34.32 9.60
N ALA A 169 -57.45 34.95 9.64
CA ALA A 169 -58.47 34.93 8.61
C ALA A 169 -58.20 35.99 7.54
N GLY A 170 -58.56 35.68 6.29
CA GLY A 170 -58.55 36.63 5.18
C GLY A 170 -59.19 36.03 3.94
N THR A 171 -60.52 36.13 3.85
CA THR A 171 -61.35 35.74 2.70
C THR A 171 -61.11 36.65 1.49
N SER A 172 -60.92 36.07 0.29
CA SER A 172 -61.67 36.39 -0.94
C SER A 172 -61.01 35.71 -2.15
N GLY A 173 -61.82 34.99 -2.94
CA GLY A 173 -61.37 34.34 -4.17
C GLY A 173 -61.39 35.26 -5.38
N LYS A 174 -60.53 34.99 -6.37
CA LYS A 174 -60.88 35.04 -7.80
C LYS A 174 -59.82 34.34 -8.66
N SER A 175 -60.33 33.57 -9.62
CA SER A 175 -59.63 32.92 -10.73
C SER A 175 -58.84 33.92 -11.59
N GLY A 176 -57.65 33.51 -12.06
CA GLY A 176 -56.85 34.28 -13.02
C GLY A 176 -55.45 33.72 -13.28
N SER A 177 -55.33 32.93 -14.35
CA SER A 177 -54.20 32.75 -15.29
C SER A 177 -52.73 32.74 -14.80
N GLY A 178 -52.05 31.64 -15.16
CA GLY A 178 -50.66 31.67 -15.65
C GLY A 178 -49.58 31.92 -14.60
N LYS A 179 -49.13 30.86 -13.94
CA LYS A 179 -47.90 30.88 -13.15
C LYS A 179 -47.09 29.63 -13.48
N SER A 180 -45.90 29.81 -14.07
CA SER A 180 -44.88 28.77 -14.14
C SER A 180 -44.79 28.13 -12.77
N GLY A 181 -44.98 26.81 -12.73
CA GLY A 181 -44.83 26.05 -11.51
C GLY A 181 -43.36 26.06 -11.11
N ASP A 182 -42.98 26.98 -10.22
CA ASP A 182 -41.84 26.76 -9.35
C ASP A 182 -42.20 25.62 -8.41
N THR A 183 -42.13 24.41 -8.95
CA THR A 183 -42.17 23.18 -8.17
C THR A 183 -40.94 23.26 -7.28
N LYS A 184 -41.11 23.66 -6.02
CA LYS A 184 -40.00 23.69 -5.05
C LYS A 184 -39.33 22.32 -5.10
N ALA A 185 -38.08 22.30 -5.55
CA ALA A 185 -37.29 21.08 -5.58
C ALA A 185 -37.29 20.47 -4.18
N LYS A 186 -37.52 19.16 -4.12
CA LYS A 186 -37.51 18.41 -2.86
C LYS A 186 -36.04 18.28 -2.44
N ALA A 187 -35.73 18.67 -1.20
CA ALA A 187 -34.40 18.43 -0.64
C ALA A 187 -34.16 16.91 -0.53
N CYS A 188 -33.00 16.45 -1.00
CA CYS A 188 -32.56 15.07 -0.87
C CYS A 188 -31.87 14.86 0.47
N THR A 189 -32.27 13.83 1.22
CA THR A 189 -31.67 13.47 2.52
C THR A 189 -30.97 12.11 2.47
N ASP A 190 -31.01 11.44 1.33
CA ASP A 190 -30.30 10.18 1.10
C ASP A 190 -28.84 10.49 0.71
N ALA A 191 -27.93 9.54 0.92
CA ALA A 191 -26.55 9.67 0.46
C ALA A 191 -26.55 9.97 -1.06
N PRO A 192 -25.78 10.97 -1.53
CA PRO A 192 -25.69 11.24 -2.94
C PRO A 192 -24.90 10.15 -3.67
N ASP A 193 -25.08 10.07 -4.98
CA ASP A 193 -24.27 9.19 -5.81
C ASP A 193 -22.92 9.87 -6.09
N PHE A 194 -21.83 9.12 -5.92
CA PHE A 194 -20.48 9.58 -6.15
C PHE A 194 -19.90 8.84 -7.36
N ASN A 195 -19.26 9.59 -8.25
CA ASN A 195 -18.56 9.02 -9.40
C ASN A 195 -17.15 9.60 -9.48
N ILE A 196 -16.17 8.77 -9.78
CA ILE A 196 -14.79 9.21 -9.99
C ILE A 196 -14.75 10.02 -11.29
N ASP A 197 -14.34 11.28 -11.19
CA ASP A 197 -14.03 12.10 -12.36
C ASP A 197 -12.56 11.97 -12.74
N SER A 198 -11.69 12.05 -11.75
CA SER A 198 -10.24 11.88 -11.93
C SER A 198 -9.55 11.59 -10.60
N HIS A 199 -8.30 11.13 -10.67
CA HIS A 199 -7.47 10.84 -9.52
C HIS A 199 -6.07 11.42 -9.72
N ASP A 200 -5.35 11.64 -8.62
CA ASP A 200 -3.96 12.06 -8.60
C ASP A 200 -3.27 11.62 -7.30
N MET A 201 -1.94 11.68 -7.28
CA MET A 201 -1.13 11.47 -6.08
C MET A 201 -0.47 12.77 -5.64
N HIS A 202 -0.75 13.22 -4.43
CA HIS A 202 -0.08 14.35 -3.81
C HIS A 202 0.87 13.86 -2.72
N GLY A 203 2.14 13.65 -3.09
CA GLY A 203 3.08 12.92 -2.24
C GLY A 203 2.59 11.48 -2.05
N LYS A 204 2.22 11.13 -0.82
CA LYS A 204 1.69 9.80 -0.46
C LYS A 204 0.17 9.76 -0.31
N ASP A 205 -0.51 10.90 -0.46
CA ASP A 205 -1.94 10.98 -0.29
C ASP A 205 -2.63 10.82 -1.65
N LEU A 206 -3.65 9.97 -1.68
CA LEU A 206 -4.46 9.72 -2.86
C LEU A 206 -5.58 10.75 -2.92
N VAL A 207 -5.57 11.60 -3.96
CA VAL A 207 -6.60 12.61 -4.18
C VAL A 207 -7.55 12.12 -5.26
N VAL A 208 -8.84 12.05 -4.94
CA VAL A 208 -9.90 11.63 -5.86
C VAL A 208 -10.87 12.79 -6.05
N ARG A 209 -10.98 13.24 -7.29
CA ARG A 209 -12.01 14.21 -7.71
C ARG A 209 -13.28 13.45 -8.04
N LEU A 210 -14.37 13.85 -7.41
CA LEU A 210 -15.66 13.20 -7.47
C LEU A 210 -16.70 14.13 -8.09
N LYS A 211 -17.50 13.57 -9.00
CA LYS A 211 -18.80 14.13 -9.39
C LYS A 211 -19.86 13.58 -8.45
N VAL A 212 -20.66 14.49 -7.89
CA VAL A 212 -21.64 14.19 -6.85
C VAL A 212 -23.03 14.59 -7.33
N THR A 213 -23.97 13.65 -7.31
CA THR A 213 -25.34 13.86 -7.79
C THR A 213 -26.38 13.47 -6.76
N ALA A 214 -27.49 14.19 -6.71
CA ALA A 214 -28.59 13.84 -5.80
C ALA A 214 -29.25 12.50 -6.22
N SER A 215 -29.34 11.55 -5.29
CA SER A 215 -29.90 10.21 -5.52
C SER A 215 -31.44 10.16 -5.44
N CYS A 216 -32.08 11.19 -4.87
CA CYS A 216 -33.53 11.24 -4.65
C CYS A 216 -34.39 11.52 -5.91
N GLY A 217 -33.86 11.25 -7.11
CA GLY A 217 -34.56 11.40 -8.40
C GLY A 217 -34.43 12.78 -9.06
N SER A 218 -34.86 12.87 -10.32
CA SER A 218 -34.54 13.96 -11.27
C SER A 218 -35.06 15.37 -10.92
N GLY A 219 -35.89 15.51 -9.89
CA GLY A 219 -36.40 16.81 -9.40
C GLY A 219 -35.76 17.28 -8.10
N SER A 220 -34.77 16.55 -7.59
CA SER A 220 -34.16 16.80 -6.29
C SER A 220 -32.88 17.61 -6.43
N THR A 221 -32.69 18.59 -5.55
CA THR A 221 -31.43 19.35 -5.44
C THR A 221 -30.46 18.61 -4.53
N LEU A 222 -29.16 18.66 -4.85
CA LEU A 222 -28.11 18.21 -3.95
C LEU A 222 -27.89 19.25 -2.86
N ASN A 223 -27.86 18.81 -1.61
CA ASN A 223 -27.38 19.58 -0.46
C ASN A 223 -26.70 18.60 0.50
N LEU A 224 -25.38 18.48 0.39
CA LEU A 224 -24.55 17.65 1.26
C LEU A 224 -23.81 18.57 2.24
N ASP A 225 -24.34 18.67 3.45
CA ASP A 225 -23.83 19.47 4.57
C ASP A 225 -23.55 18.60 5.82
N ASP A 226 -23.43 17.29 5.63
CA ASP A 226 -23.21 16.32 6.70
C ASP A 226 -21.72 16.33 7.14
N SER A 227 -21.49 16.26 8.46
CA SER A 227 -20.13 16.26 9.03
C SER A 227 -19.47 14.88 9.06
N ALA A 228 -20.17 13.85 8.61
CA ALA A 228 -19.82 12.45 8.79
C ALA A 228 -20.18 11.61 7.53
N VAL A 229 -19.59 11.98 6.39
CA VAL A 229 -19.79 11.29 5.12
C VAL A 229 -18.67 10.30 4.88
N ARG A 230 -18.95 9.00 5.00
CA ARG A 230 -18.00 7.95 4.62
C ARG A 230 -18.01 7.77 3.12
N ILE A 231 -16.83 7.80 2.51
CA ILE A 231 -16.63 7.52 1.10
C ILE A 231 -15.69 6.32 1.01
N THR A 232 -16.17 5.27 0.35
CA THR A 232 -15.42 4.03 0.15
C THR A 232 -15.22 3.78 -1.35
N LEU A 233 -13.97 3.58 -1.77
CA LEU A 233 -13.63 3.08 -3.10
C LEU A 233 -13.59 1.55 -3.06
N LYS A 234 -14.25 0.92 -4.03
CA LYS A 234 -14.41 -0.53 -4.09
C LYS A 234 -14.07 -1.10 -5.46
N ASP A 235 -13.53 -2.31 -5.44
CA ASP A 235 -13.47 -3.20 -6.61
C ASP A 235 -14.27 -4.47 -6.26
N GLY A 236 -15.52 -4.52 -6.75
CA GLY A 236 -16.48 -5.55 -6.34
C GLY A 236 -16.71 -5.58 -4.82
N SER A 237 -16.25 -6.64 -4.16
CA SER A 237 -16.33 -6.80 -2.70
C SER A 237 -15.14 -6.23 -1.93
N ASP A 238 -14.06 -5.90 -2.63
CA ASP A 238 -12.83 -5.42 -2.01
C ASP A 238 -12.90 -3.93 -1.72
N THR A 239 -12.54 -3.55 -0.50
CA THR A 239 -12.32 -2.15 -0.11
C THR A 239 -10.91 -1.74 -0.53
N LEU A 240 -10.82 -0.71 -1.37
CA LEU A 240 -9.55 -0.16 -1.85
C LEU A 240 -9.19 1.13 -1.13
N ALA A 241 -10.14 2.00 -0.82
CA ALA A 241 -9.92 3.15 0.05
C ALA A 241 -11.16 3.45 0.89
N ASP A 242 -10.99 4.00 2.08
CA ASP A 242 -12.10 4.23 3.00
C ASP A 242 -11.78 5.32 4.04
N ALA A 243 -12.60 6.37 4.07
CA ALA A 243 -12.44 7.48 5.00
C ALA A 243 -13.77 8.22 5.23
N VAL A 244 -13.84 8.93 6.35
CA VAL A 244 -14.98 9.79 6.74
C VAL A 244 -14.61 11.25 6.56
N TYR A 245 -15.47 12.02 5.89
CA TYR A 245 -15.25 13.42 5.53
C TYR A 245 -16.32 14.31 6.16
N ASP A 246 -15.91 15.54 6.49
CA ASP A 246 -16.78 16.58 7.02
C ASP A 246 -17.07 17.62 5.94
N PHE A 247 -18.32 17.66 5.47
CA PHE A 247 -18.82 18.65 4.50
C PHE A 247 -19.65 19.75 5.16
N SER A 248 -19.73 19.79 6.50
CA SER A 248 -20.61 20.75 7.20
C SER A 248 -20.13 22.20 7.11
N ASP A 249 -18.81 22.41 7.05
CA ASP A 249 -18.18 23.74 6.92
C ASP A 249 -18.13 24.25 5.47
N ASP A 250 -18.07 23.34 4.49
CA ASP A 250 -18.08 23.65 3.05
C ASP A 250 -19.06 22.73 2.30
N PRO A 251 -20.38 22.98 2.41
CA PRO A 251 -21.40 22.11 1.84
C PRO A 251 -21.39 22.04 0.31
N LEU A 252 -21.61 20.84 -0.22
CA LEU A 252 -21.81 20.65 -1.66
C LEU A 252 -23.27 20.86 -2.03
N THR A 253 -23.53 21.80 -2.94
CA THR A 253 -24.88 22.08 -3.44
C THR A 253 -24.94 22.07 -4.96
N ALA A 254 -26.01 21.52 -5.51
CA ALA A 254 -26.28 21.55 -6.95
C ALA A 254 -27.78 21.61 -7.21
N LYS A 255 -28.18 22.24 -8.33
CA LYS A 255 -29.59 22.27 -8.72
C LYS A 255 -30.06 20.90 -9.19
N ALA A 256 -31.37 20.73 -9.30
CA ALA A 256 -31.94 19.51 -9.84
C ALA A 256 -31.42 19.23 -11.26
N GLY A 257 -30.83 18.06 -11.45
CA GLY A 257 -30.22 17.63 -12.71
C GLY A 257 -28.84 18.24 -13.00
N GLU A 258 -28.23 18.95 -12.05
CA GLU A 258 -26.84 19.41 -12.09
C GLU A 258 -25.98 18.56 -11.13
N ASP A 259 -24.69 18.44 -11.45
CA ASP A 259 -23.70 17.74 -10.64
C ASP A 259 -22.90 18.78 -9.83
N ALA A 260 -22.49 18.43 -8.62
CA ALA A 260 -21.43 19.14 -7.91
C ALA A 260 -20.09 18.41 -8.11
N GLU A 261 -19.00 19.14 -7.96
CA GLU A 261 -17.65 18.58 -7.96
C GLU A 261 -17.00 18.79 -6.59
N THR A 262 -16.28 17.78 -6.12
CA THR A 262 -15.47 17.86 -4.92
C THR A 262 -14.18 17.07 -5.07
N SER A 263 -13.23 17.32 -4.19
CA SER A 263 -11.93 16.64 -4.16
C SER A 263 -11.70 16.15 -2.74
N VAL A 264 -11.53 14.84 -2.59
CA VAL A 264 -11.31 14.17 -1.31
C VAL A 264 -9.94 13.51 -1.31
N ALA A 265 -9.21 13.60 -0.20
CA ALA A 265 -7.90 13.00 -0.06
C ALA A 265 -7.93 11.88 0.98
N PHE A 266 -7.52 10.70 0.55
CA PHE A 266 -7.24 9.55 1.40
C PHE A 266 -5.76 9.59 1.79
N ALA A 267 -5.49 9.64 3.09
CA ALA A 267 -4.12 9.46 3.57
C ALA A 267 -3.62 8.04 3.24
N GLN A 268 -2.30 7.83 3.22
CA GLN A 268 -1.72 6.51 2.97
C GLN A 268 -2.21 5.38 3.91
N SER A 269 -2.71 5.73 5.10
CA SER A 269 -3.36 4.77 6.01
C SER A 269 -4.79 4.37 5.64
N GLN A 270 -5.38 5.04 4.66
CA GLN A 270 -6.79 4.95 4.29
C GLN A 270 -7.00 4.33 2.91
N TYR A 271 -5.93 3.83 2.26
CA TYR A 271 -6.04 3.07 1.02
C TYR A 271 -5.12 1.84 0.99
N TRP A 272 -5.60 0.79 0.30
CA TRP A 272 -5.09 -0.57 0.31
C TRP A 272 -4.99 -1.18 -1.09
N PHE A 273 -4.42 -0.40 -1.99
CA PHE A 273 -4.05 -0.78 -3.36
C PHE A 273 -2.93 0.15 -3.86
N VAL A 274 -2.31 -0.18 -4.99
CA VAL A 274 -1.31 0.68 -5.66
C VAL A 274 -2.04 1.49 -6.75
N PRO A 275 -2.21 2.81 -6.59
CA PRO A 275 -2.98 3.65 -7.54
C PRO A 275 -2.55 3.53 -9.01
N GLY A 276 -1.24 3.41 -9.26
CA GLY A 276 -0.69 3.27 -10.61
C GLY A 276 -0.93 1.91 -11.28
N GLU A 277 -1.38 0.91 -10.53
CA GLU A 277 -1.67 -0.45 -11.01
C GLU A 277 -3.17 -0.74 -11.04
N ALA A 278 -4.01 0.22 -10.64
CA ALA A 278 -5.44 0.06 -10.48
C ALA A 278 -6.22 0.24 -11.80
N ASP A 279 -7.30 -0.52 -11.95
CA ASP A 279 -8.27 -0.34 -13.03
C ASP A 279 -9.37 0.65 -12.60
N TRP A 280 -9.04 1.94 -12.71
CA TRP A 280 -9.90 3.05 -12.24
C TRP A 280 -11.28 3.10 -12.88
N ASP A 281 -11.43 2.60 -14.12
CA ASP A 281 -12.70 2.60 -14.86
C ASP A 281 -13.72 1.61 -14.28
N ASN A 282 -13.26 0.63 -13.51
CA ASN A 282 -14.08 -0.42 -12.90
C ASN A 282 -14.33 -0.22 -11.40
N LEU A 283 -13.84 0.88 -10.81
CA LEU A 283 -14.03 1.16 -9.39
C LEU A 283 -15.41 1.76 -9.13
N GLU A 284 -16.02 1.31 -8.03
CA GLU A 284 -17.26 1.85 -7.49
C GLU A 284 -16.95 2.78 -6.31
N VAL A 285 -17.69 3.88 -6.19
CA VAL A 285 -17.65 4.75 -5.01
C VAL A 285 -18.98 4.66 -4.28
N THR A 286 -18.93 4.30 -2.99
CA THR A 286 -20.12 4.27 -2.14
C THR A 286 -20.06 5.38 -1.10
N GLY A 287 -21.20 6.05 -0.88
CA GLY A 287 -21.37 7.06 0.16
C GLY A 287 -22.30 6.59 1.29
N GLU A 288 -21.92 6.87 2.53
CA GLU A 288 -22.75 6.64 3.72
C GLU A 288 -22.77 7.93 4.58
N LEU A 289 -23.95 8.39 4.97
CA LEU A 289 -24.13 9.58 5.83
C LEU A 289 -24.17 9.18 7.30
N GLY A 290 -23.71 10.06 8.19
CA GLY A 290 -23.73 9.83 9.64
C GLY A 290 -22.80 8.71 10.10
N ALA A 291 -21.70 8.47 9.39
CA ALA A 291 -20.75 7.40 9.70
C ALA A 291 -19.80 7.76 10.85
N ASP A 292 -19.45 6.76 11.67
CA ASP A 292 -18.50 6.96 12.78
C ASP A 292 -17.05 7.04 12.28
N ALA A 293 -16.35 8.11 12.65
CA ALA A 293 -14.91 8.25 12.42
C ALA A 293 -14.09 7.66 13.58
N GLN A 294 -12.94 7.07 13.24
CA GLN A 294 -11.99 6.44 14.15
C GLN A 294 -10.79 7.37 14.37
N GLY A 295 -11.03 8.49 15.05
CA GLY A 295 -10.02 9.50 15.33
C GLY A 295 -10.22 10.79 14.53
N ASP A 296 -9.20 11.65 14.55
CA ASP A 296 -9.25 12.95 13.88
C ASP A 296 -9.02 12.84 12.38
N LYS A 297 -9.45 13.87 11.63
CA LYS A 297 -9.14 14.00 10.20
C LYS A 297 -7.63 13.99 9.95
N ALA A 298 -7.22 13.31 8.89
CA ALA A 298 -5.83 13.28 8.46
C ALA A 298 -5.30 14.70 8.21
N LYS A 299 -4.01 14.89 8.44
CA LYS A 299 -3.34 16.15 8.17
C LYS A 299 -2.75 16.10 6.76
N LEU A 300 -3.31 16.89 5.86
CA LEU A 300 -2.76 17.10 4.52
C LEU A 300 -1.85 18.33 4.52
N ASP A 301 -0.71 18.26 3.85
CA ASP A 301 0.21 19.40 3.74
C ASP A 301 -0.23 20.33 2.60
N ASN A 302 -0.63 21.56 2.96
CA ASN A 302 -1.01 22.64 2.02
C ASN A 302 -2.08 22.25 0.97
N SER A 303 -2.98 21.31 1.30
CA SER A 303 -4.09 20.95 0.41
C SER A 303 -5.38 21.70 0.77
N LYS A 304 -6.19 21.97 -0.25
CA LYS A 304 -7.58 22.44 -0.15
C LYS A 304 -8.60 21.29 -0.23
N ASP A 305 -8.12 20.08 -0.46
CA ASP A 305 -8.96 18.88 -0.58
C ASP A 305 -9.53 18.52 0.80
N PHE A 306 -10.71 17.91 0.82
CA PHE A 306 -11.29 17.39 2.06
C PHE A 306 -10.40 16.26 2.59
N ALA A 307 -9.92 16.40 3.82
CA ALA A 307 -9.09 15.40 4.46
C ALA A 307 -9.95 14.37 5.20
N GLY A 308 -9.71 13.09 4.91
CA GLY A 308 -10.45 11.99 5.53
C GLY A 308 -9.99 11.68 6.95
N ALA A 309 -10.92 11.43 7.87
CA ALA A 309 -10.67 10.68 9.09
C ALA A 309 -10.76 9.18 8.82
N ASP A 310 -10.12 8.36 9.66
CA ASP A 310 -10.16 6.91 9.49
C ASP A 310 -11.60 6.38 9.63
N ALA A 311 -12.09 5.64 8.64
CA ALA A 311 -13.42 5.02 8.71
C ALA A 311 -13.41 3.65 9.42
N LEU A 312 -12.25 2.98 9.42
CA LEU A 312 -12.09 1.63 9.93
C LEU A 312 -11.41 1.63 11.29
N ASP A 313 -11.94 0.83 12.21
CA ASP A 313 -11.26 0.53 13.46
C ASP A 313 -10.01 -0.32 13.22
N LYS A 314 -9.29 -0.63 14.30
CA LYS A 314 -8.04 -1.39 14.21
C LYS A 314 -8.23 -2.73 13.50
N ASP A 315 -9.26 -3.50 13.87
CA ASP A 315 -9.47 -4.85 13.35
C ASP A 315 -9.95 -4.81 11.89
N GLY A 316 -10.80 -3.84 11.55
CA GLY A 316 -11.22 -3.57 10.18
C GLY A 316 -10.05 -3.24 9.26
N ARG A 317 -9.14 -2.36 9.70
CA ARG A 317 -7.93 -2.01 8.94
C ARG A 317 -7.03 -3.22 8.71
N GLU A 318 -6.80 -4.03 9.75
CA GLU A 318 -5.98 -5.24 9.63
C GLU A 318 -6.56 -6.23 8.61
N LYS A 319 -7.89 -6.36 8.57
CA LYS A 319 -8.57 -7.22 7.60
C LYS A 319 -8.40 -6.70 6.16
N VAL A 320 -8.59 -5.40 5.93
CA VAL A 320 -8.47 -4.82 4.59
C VAL A 320 -7.01 -4.82 4.12
N ALA A 321 -6.06 -4.52 5.01
CA ALA A 321 -4.63 -4.59 4.71
C ALA A 321 -4.17 -6.00 4.35
N LYS A 322 -4.64 -7.03 5.08
CA LYS A 322 -4.36 -8.43 4.73
C LYS A 322 -4.90 -8.78 3.34
N ALA A 323 -6.12 -8.36 3.02
CA ALA A 323 -6.71 -8.61 1.70
C ALA A 323 -5.89 -7.93 0.59
N ALA A 324 -5.39 -6.71 0.83
CA ALA A 324 -4.53 -6.02 -0.13
C ALA A 324 -3.18 -6.69 -0.34
N ILE A 325 -2.54 -7.14 0.74
CA ILE A 325 -1.32 -7.94 0.65
C ILE A 325 -1.55 -9.19 -0.20
N ASP A 326 -2.66 -9.91 0.02
CA ASP A 326 -2.97 -11.13 -0.75
C ASP A 326 -3.21 -10.83 -2.24
N ARG A 327 -3.96 -9.75 -2.54
CA ARG A 327 -4.19 -9.28 -3.91
C ARG A 327 -2.87 -8.93 -4.59
N GLN A 328 -2.01 -8.18 -3.92
CA GLN A 328 -0.73 -7.74 -4.48
C GLN A 328 0.23 -8.92 -4.69
N ILE A 329 0.30 -9.88 -3.77
CA ILE A 329 1.10 -11.10 -3.96
C ILE A 329 0.62 -11.88 -5.18
N SER A 330 -0.70 -11.94 -5.39
CA SER A 330 -1.27 -12.57 -6.58
C SER A 330 -0.91 -11.81 -7.86
N HIS A 331 -0.96 -10.47 -7.83
CA HIS A 331 -0.58 -9.59 -8.94
C HIS A 331 0.91 -9.76 -9.31
N ASP A 332 1.78 -9.73 -8.30
CA ASP A 332 3.23 -9.69 -8.46
C ASP A 332 3.85 -11.07 -8.78
N LYS A 333 3.09 -12.15 -8.64
CA LYS A 333 3.57 -13.54 -8.81
C LYS A 333 4.31 -13.78 -10.13
N SER A 334 3.84 -13.19 -11.22
CA SER A 334 4.47 -13.32 -12.54
C SER A 334 5.80 -12.56 -12.62
N ALA A 335 5.86 -11.35 -12.07
CA ALA A 335 7.07 -10.54 -12.00
C ALA A 335 8.13 -11.23 -11.13
N VAL A 336 7.77 -11.74 -9.96
CA VAL A 336 8.68 -12.50 -9.09
C VAL A 336 9.21 -13.75 -9.79
N SER A 337 8.36 -14.47 -10.54
CA SER A 337 8.79 -15.64 -11.32
C SER A 337 9.85 -15.27 -12.36
N GLY A 338 9.72 -14.08 -12.95
CA GLY A 338 10.66 -13.53 -13.94
C GLY A 338 12.05 -13.20 -13.38
N LEU A 339 12.21 -13.12 -12.06
CA LEU A 339 13.51 -12.90 -11.39
C LEU A 339 14.35 -14.20 -11.27
N THR A 340 13.82 -15.34 -11.72
CA THR A 340 14.53 -16.61 -11.67
C THR A 340 15.72 -16.62 -12.64
N GLY A 341 16.90 -16.98 -12.15
CA GLY A 341 18.14 -17.03 -12.93
C GLY A 341 19.00 -15.77 -12.83
N ASP A 342 18.47 -14.69 -12.23
CA ASP A 342 19.20 -13.45 -11.95
C ASP A 342 19.35 -13.22 -10.44
N TYR A 343 20.21 -12.27 -10.07
CA TYR A 343 20.21 -11.69 -8.73
C TYR A 343 19.23 -10.52 -8.69
N THR A 344 18.55 -10.34 -7.57
CA THR A 344 17.74 -9.16 -7.23
C THR A 344 18.08 -8.72 -5.81
N THR A 345 17.47 -7.67 -5.28
CA THR A 345 17.69 -7.23 -3.89
C THR A 345 16.42 -7.34 -3.07
N GLN A 346 16.55 -7.92 -1.89
CA GLN A 346 15.49 -7.96 -0.88
C GLN A 346 15.61 -6.70 -0.02
N LEU A 347 14.54 -5.90 0.01
CA LEU A 347 14.43 -4.62 0.72
C LEU A 347 13.78 -4.78 2.10
N SER A 348 12.91 -5.78 2.26
CA SER A 348 12.29 -6.07 3.55
C SER A 348 11.80 -7.50 3.63
N SER A 349 11.69 -7.98 4.86
CA SER A 349 11.05 -9.24 5.22
C SER A 349 10.36 -9.06 6.57
N LYS A 350 9.03 -9.23 6.60
CA LYS A 350 8.20 -8.98 7.80
C LYS A 350 7.16 -10.08 8.00
N GLN A 351 6.75 -10.27 9.24
CA GLN A 351 5.64 -11.17 9.61
C GLN A 351 4.65 -10.42 10.48
N LEU A 352 3.40 -10.89 10.48
CA LEU A 352 2.43 -10.42 11.47
C LEU A 352 2.96 -10.70 12.88
N ASN A 353 2.84 -9.72 13.78
CA ASN A 353 3.31 -9.75 15.17
C ASN A 353 4.83 -9.84 15.34
N MET A 354 5.62 -9.68 14.28
CA MET A 354 7.07 -9.59 14.40
C MET A 354 7.46 -8.35 15.21
N GLN A 355 8.40 -8.50 16.14
CA GLN A 355 9.00 -7.38 16.86
C GLN A 355 10.27 -6.94 16.14
N ALA A 356 10.20 -5.81 15.45
CA ALA A 356 11.33 -5.24 14.70
C ALA A 356 11.15 -3.72 14.58
N ASP A 357 12.25 -2.99 14.41
CA ASP A 357 12.22 -1.53 14.21
C ASP A 357 11.49 -0.78 15.33
N GLY A 358 11.57 -1.32 16.56
CA GLY A 358 10.94 -0.74 17.76
C GLY A 358 9.42 -0.89 17.83
N LYS A 359 8.79 -1.65 16.92
CA LYS A 359 7.34 -1.88 16.91
C LYS A 359 6.97 -3.35 16.73
N THR A 360 5.71 -3.66 17.02
CA THR A 360 5.07 -4.92 16.63
C THR A 360 4.40 -4.71 15.28
N TRP A 361 4.84 -5.44 14.27
CA TRP A 361 4.37 -5.29 12.90
C TRP A 361 2.96 -5.85 12.72
N THR A 362 2.09 -5.02 12.18
CA THR A 362 0.73 -5.39 11.78
C THR A 362 0.61 -5.54 10.27
N TYR A 363 -0.52 -6.06 9.75
CA TYR A 363 -0.74 -6.07 8.29
C TYR A 363 -0.79 -4.67 7.71
N GLN A 364 -1.40 -3.71 8.44
CA GLN A 364 -1.37 -2.30 8.04
C GLN A 364 0.06 -1.79 7.86
N ASP A 365 0.96 -2.08 8.81
CA ASP A 365 2.36 -1.66 8.73
C ASP A 365 3.09 -2.30 7.54
N ILE A 366 2.87 -3.60 7.32
CA ILE A 366 3.50 -4.34 6.22
C ILE A 366 3.03 -3.79 4.88
N TRP A 367 1.73 -3.55 4.73
CA TRP A 367 1.16 -2.96 3.53
C TRP A 367 1.72 -1.55 3.26
N GLN A 368 1.76 -0.69 4.28
CA GLN A 368 2.31 0.67 4.15
C GLN A 368 3.77 0.66 3.75
N GLN A 369 4.60 -0.18 4.39
CA GLN A 369 6.00 -0.30 4.00
C GLN A 369 6.14 -0.75 2.55
N TYR A 370 5.32 -1.70 2.08
CA TYR A 370 5.34 -2.09 0.68
C TYR A 370 5.00 -0.92 -0.24
N VAL A 371 3.95 -0.14 0.06
CA VAL A 371 3.55 1.02 -0.75
C VAL A 371 4.64 2.09 -0.75
N ASP A 372 5.30 2.35 0.39
CA ASP A 372 6.45 3.26 0.46
C ASP A 372 7.57 2.82 -0.48
N LEU A 373 7.99 1.54 -0.38
CA LEU A 373 9.01 0.98 -1.26
C LEU A 373 8.59 0.99 -2.73
N LYS A 374 7.32 0.74 -3.03
CA LYS A 374 6.78 0.76 -4.41
C LYS A 374 6.78 2.16 -5.00
N ASN A 375 6.53 3.18 -4.20
CA ASN A 375 6.57 4.58 -4.64
C ASN A 375 8.01 5.03 -4.92
N ASP A 376 8.96 4.66 -4.06
CA ASP A 376 10.38 5.01 -4.22
C ASP A 376 11.07 4.17 -5.30
N TRP A 377 10.70 2.89 -5.41
CA TRP A 377 11.22 1.92 -6.39
C TRP A 377 10.05 1.22 -7.11
N PRO A 378 9.61 1.73 -8.28
CA PRO A 378 8.40 1.23 -8.98
C PRO A 378 8.42 -0.25 -9.39
N ASN A 379 9.60 -0.84 -9.52
CA ASN A 379 9.75 -2.27 -9.82
C ASN A 379 9.53 -3.17 -8.60
N THR A 380 9.35 -2.60 -7.40
CA THR A 380 9.19 -3.37 -6.16
C THR A 380 8.04 -4.37 -6.28
N VAL A 381 8.30 -5.59 -5.84
CA VAL A 381 7.34 -6.71 -5.83
C VAL A 381 7.20 -7.29 -4.43
N LEU A 382 5.98 -7.72 -4.11
CA LEU A 382 5.61 -8.38 -2.86
C LEU A 382 5.40 -9.88 -3.09
N LEU A 383 5.96 -10.70 -2.21
CA LEU A 383 5.74 -12.14 -2.24
C LEU A 383 5.49 -12.73 -0.86
N TRP A 384 4.78 -13.86 -0.83
CA TRP A 384 4.75 -14.75 0.32
C TRP A 384 5.91 -15.74 0.23
N SER A 385 6.85 -15.70 1.18
CA SER A 385 8.05 -16.54 1.15
C SER A 385 7.73 -18.04 1.07
N GLY A 386 6.65 -18.49 1.73
CA GLY A 386 6.20 -19.88 1.69
C GLY A 386 5.85 -20.40 0.30
N ASP A 387 5.61 -19.53 -0.69
CA ASP A 387 5.27 -19.92 -2.06
C ASP A 387 6.50 -20.23 -2.93
N TRP A 388 7.72 -19.94 -2.45
CA TRP A 388 8.93 -20.01 -3.27
C TRP A 388 9.96 -21.03 -2.75
N PRO A 389 10.46 -21.94 -3.61
CA PRO A 389 11.39 -23.00 -3.20
C PRO A 389 12.65 -22.51 -2.49
N LYS A 390 13.14 -21.32 -2.82
CA LYS A 390 14.30 -20.71 -2.18
C LYS A 390 14.11 -20.56 -0.67
N TYR A 391 13.02 -19.91 -0.26
CA TYR A 391 12.73 -19.63 1.14
C TYR A 391 12.27 -20.88 1.90
N GLN A 392 11.62 -21.83 1.20
CA GLN A 392 11.29 -23.13 1.78
C GLN A 392 12.55 -23.91 2.19
N ARG A 393 13.59 -23.91 1.34
CA ARG A 393 14.87 -24.60 1.65
C ARG A 393 15.60 -23.98 2.84
N SER A 394 15.48 -22.67 3.06
CA SER A 394 16.06 -21.98 4.23
C SER A 394 15.20 -22.05 5.49
N GLY A 395 13.96 -22.57 5.41
CA GLY A 395 13.02 -22.61 6.55
C GLY A 395 12.36 -21.26 6.88
N THR A 396 12.46 -20.27 5.99
CA THR A 396 11.93 -18.92 6.18
C THR A 396 10.60 -18.75 5.43
N THR A 397 9.57 -19.53 5.78
CA THR A 397 8.35 -19.68 4.95
C THR A 397 7.16 -18.81 5.35
N GLU A 398 7.28 -18.03 6.43
CA GLU A 398 6.15 -17.30 7.01
C GLU A 398 6.31 -15.77 6.91
N TYR A 399 7.07 -15.31 5.92
CA TYR A 399 7.41 -13.89 5.72
C TYR A 399 6.76 -13.30 4.46
N TYR A 400 6.32 -12.05 4.59
CA TYR A 400 6.07 -11.11 3.50
C TYR A 400 7.39 -10.47 3.11
N VAL A 401 7.84 -10.76 1.90
CA VAL A 401 9.14 -10.32 1.40
C VAL A 401 8.92 -9.29 0.29
N MET A 402 9.63 -8.18 0.39
CA MET A 402 9.60 -7.07 -0.56
C MET A 402 10.93 -7.06 -1.30
N LEU A 403 10.90 -7.23 -2.61
CA LEU A 403 12.08 -7.21 -3.47
C LEU A 403 12.05 -5.95 -4.32
N SER A 404 13.22 -5.40 -4.66
CA SER A 404 13.32 -4.24 -5.56
C SER A 404 12.76 -4.51 -6.97
N GLY A 405 12.71 -5.79 -7.38
CA GLY A 405 12.33 -6.21 -8.72
C GLY A 405 13.38 -5.91 -9.79
N GLU A 406 14.48 -5.26 -9.42
CA GLU A 406 15.64 -5.07 -10.29
C GLU A 406 16.40 -6.38 -10.48
N THR A 407 17.04 -6.55 -11.63
CA THR A 407 17.90 -7.70 -11.93
C THR A 407 19.37 -7.30 -12.06
N PHE A 408 20.26 -8.16 -11.57
CA PHE A 408 21.69 -7.93 -11.51
C PHE A 408 22.44 -9.17 -11.98
N GLY A 409 23.54 -8.96 -12.69
CA GLY A 409 24.42 -10.04 -13.16
C GLY A 409 25.32 -10.64 -12.08
N SER A 410 25.39 -10.03 -10.89
CA SER A 410 26.22 -10.51 -9.77
C SER A 410 25.70 -10.03 -8.41
N ILE A 411 26.18 -10.69 -7.35
CA ILE A 411 25.96 -10.29 -5.95
C ILE A 411 26.52 -8.87 -5.69
N ASP A 412 27.73 -8.61 -6.18
CA ASP A 412 28.40 -7.31 -5.99
C ASP A 412 27.60 -6.16 -6.62
N ALA A 413 27.05 -6.37 -7.83
CA ALA A 413 26.20 -5.37 -8.48
C ALA A 413 24.91 -5.09 -7.68
N GLY A 414 24.35 -6.11 -7.01
CA GLY A 414 23.21 -5.92 -6.11
C GLY A 414 23.59 -5.14 -4.84
N TRP A 415 24.76 -5.40 -4.25
CA TRP A 415 25.26 -4.61 -3.11
C TRP A 415 25.59 -3.15 -3.49
N ASP A 416 26.17 -2.94 -4.67
CA ASP A 416 26.42 -1.61 -5.21
C ASP A 416 25.12 -0.84 -5.42
N TRP A 417 24.07 -1.51 -5.91
CA TRP A 417 22.74 -0.91 -6.02
C TRP A 417 22.14 -0.58 -4.65
N CYS A 418 22.21 -1.48 -3.66
CA CYS A 418 21.73 -1.22 -2.30
C CYS A 418 22.39 0.04 -1.71
N SER A 419 23.73 0.09 -1.73
CA SER A 419 24.50 1.19 -1.16
C SER A 419 24.29 2.51 -1.92
N SER A 420 24.17 2.47 -3.25
CA SER A 420 23.92 3.65 -4.09
C SER A 420 22.53 4.26 -3.84
N ASN A 421 21.55 3.45 -3.41
CA ASN A 421 20.21 3.91 -3.04
C ASN A 421 20.08 4.23 -1.53
N GLY A 422 21.19 4.26 -0.80
CA GLY A 422 21.22 4.68 0.60
C GLY A 422 20.78 3.61 1.61
N PHE A 423 20.62 2.36 1.18
CA PHE A 423 20.30 1.27 2.10
C PHE A 423 21.54 0.82 2.87
N GLY A 424 21.36 0.57 4.18
CA GLY A 424 22.36 -0.08 5.00
C GLY A 424 22.45 -1.59 4.72
N GLN A 425 23.51 -2.24 5.22
CA GLN A 425 23.71 -3.69 5.08
C GLN A 425 22.57 -4.55 5.66
N ASN A 426 21.77 -3.99 6.58
CA ASN A 426 20.65 -4.68 7.21
C ASN A 426 19.31 -4.39 6.51
N ASP A 427 19.27 -3.42 5.61
CA ASP A 427 18.04 -2.88 5.01
C ASP A 427 17.88 -3.31 3.54
N CYS A 428 18.94 -3.82 2.92
CA CYS A 428 18.92 -4.32 1.55
C CYS A 428 19.97 -5.40 1.40
N MET A 429 19.63 -6.52 0.76
CA MET A 429 20.60 -7.59 0.48
C MET A 429 20.35 -8.26 -0.87
N PRO A 430 21.39 -8.55 -1.66
CA PRO A 430 21.27 -9.33 -2.88
C PRO A 430 20.85 -10.76 -2.60
N ILE A 431 19.97 -11.27 -3.45
CA ILE A 431 19.41 -12.61 -3.39
C ILE A 431 19.28 -13.19 -4.81
N SER A 432 19.41 -14.50 -4.97
CA SER A 432 19.01 -15.23 -6.20
C SER A 432 17.96 -16.29 -5.88
N PHE A 433 17.08 -16.63 -6.83
CA PHE A 433 16.02 -17.65 -6.61
C PHE A 433 16.47 -19.10 -6.86
N GLU A 434 17.74 -19.32 -7.20
CA GLU A 434 18.32 -20.62 -7.52
C GLU A 434 18.52 -21.57 -6.32
#